data_AF-A0A317HB63-F1
#
_entry.id   AF-A0A317HB63-F1
#
_cell.length_a   1.000
_cell.length_b   1.000
_cell.length_c   1.000
_cell.angle_alpha   90.00
_cell.angle_beta   90.00
_cell.angle_gamma   90.00
#
_symmetry.space_group_name_H-M   'P 1'
#
loop_
_entity.id
_entity.type
_entity.pdbx_description
1 polymer ?
#
loop_
_entity_poly.entity_id
_entity_poly.type
_entity_poly.pdbx_seq_one_letter_code
_entity_poly.pdbx_strand_id
1 'polypeptide(L)'
;MAFDDIKKEAGEPEPTEREKHLLQKISVLEQRLAEYEKDGSVGFYYETNRMLNKIVKAMRNRNMDDMLSGETKEFERTIAMMKQAKEAIDSLRDLRERLDISNDEQADLQRKSKFMKNLAEDRNY
;
A
#
# COMPACT_ATOMS: atom_id res chain seq x y z
N MET A 1 -36.03 20.16 -36.20
CA MET A 1 -35.69 18.73 -36.05
C MET A 1 -34.76 18.31 -37.18
N ALA A 2 -33.48 18.71 -37.14
CA ALA A 2 -32.50 18.32 -38.17
C ALA A 2 -31.03 18.46 -37.71
N PHE A 3 -30.77 18.39 -36.39
CA PHE A 3 -29.41 18.50 -35.85
C PHE A 3 -29.04 17.33 -34.91
N ASP A 4 -30.04 16.57 -34.44
CA ASP A 4 -29.81 15.41 -33.56
C ASP A 4 -29.59 14.10 -34.33
N ASP A 5 -29.97 14.04 -35.61
CA ASP A 5 -29.84 12.82 -36.43
C ASP A 5 -28.45 12.65 -37.07
N ILE A 6 -27.61 13.69 -37.10
CA ILE A 6 -26.25 13.61 -37.70
C ILE A 6 -25.22 13.10 -36.68
N LYS A 7 -25.49 13.17 -35.37
CA LYS A 7 -24.56 12.69 -34.34
C LYS A 7 -24.61 11.18 -34.08
N LYS A 8 -25.56 10.46 -34.69
CA LYS A 8 -25.73 9.01 -34.49
C LYS A 8 -24.94 8.12 -35.47
N GLU A 9 -24.42 8.67 -36.57
CA GLU A 9 -23.71 7.88 -37.60
C GLU A 9 -22.18 7.95 -37.53
N ALA A 10 -21.61 8.87 -36.75
CA ALA A 10 -20.18 8.89 -36.50
C ALA A 10 -19.86 8.04 -35.26
N GLY A 11 -19.98 6.72 -35.39
CA GLY A 11 -19.25 5.82 -34.51
C GLY A 11 -17.78 6.22 -34.57
N GLU A 12 -17.16 6.45 -33.41
CA GLU A 12 -15.75 6.83 -33.35
C GLU A 12 -14.95 5.87 -34.25
N PRO A 13 -14.14 6.39 -35.18
CA PRO A 13 -13.39 5.54 -36.09
C PRO A 13 -12.55 4.57 -35.25
N GLU A 14 -12.61 3.28 -35.59
CA GLU A 14 -11.80 2.30 -34.86
C GLU A 14 -10.33 2.75 -34.89
N PRO A 15 -9.65 2.71 -33.72
CA PRO A 15 -8.26 3.14 -33.65
C PRO A 15 -7.42 2.31 -34.61
N THR A 16 -6.59 2.99 -35.38
CA THR A 16 -5.59 2.36 -36.24
C THR A 16 -4.69 1.43 -35.43
N GLU A 17 -4.05 0.44 -36.06
CA GLU A 17 -3.11 -0.47 -35.37
C GLU A 17 -1.99 0.29 -34.64
N ARG A 18 -1.58 1.45 -35.17
CA ARG A 18 -0.64 2.36 -34.50
C ARG A 18 -1.25 2.96 -33.23
N GLU A 19 -2.50 3.41 -33.28
CA GLU A 19 -3.20 3.96 -32.12
C GLU A 19 -3.47 2.90 -31.05
N LYS A 20 -3.88 1.68 -31.43
CA LYS A 20 -4.00 0.54 -30.52
C LYS A 20 -2.67 0.26 -29.80
N HIS A 21 -1.57 0.23 -30.54
CA HIS A 21 -0.24 0.07 -29.95
C HIS A 21 0.09 1.23 -28.99
N LEU A 22 -0.19 2.47 -29.35
CA LEU A 22 0.08 3.63 -28.50
C LEU A 22 -0.76 3.59 -27.21
N LEU A 23 -2.04 3.26 -27.30
CA LEU A 23 -2.94 3.10 -26.14
C LEU A 23 -2.43 2.00 -25.20
N GLN A 24 -1.96 0.88 -25.75
CA GLN A 24 -1.38 -0.20 -24.95
C GLN A 24 -0.10 0.24 -24.25
N LYS A 25 0.76 1.02 -24.92
CA LYS A 25 1.96 1.61 -24.32
C LYS A 25 1.61 2.62 -23.22
N ILE A 26 0.64 3.49 -23.45
CA ILE A 26 0.16 4.47 -22.47
C ILE A 26 -0.34 3.75 -21.22
N SER A 27 -1.19 2.73 -21.39
CA SER A 27 -1.72 1.94 -20.27
C SER A 27 -0.61 1.29 -19.43
N VAL A 28 0.41 0.70 -20.05
CA VAL A 28 1.55 0.11 -19.33
C VAL A 28 2.37 1.17 -18.60
N LEU A 29 2.56 2.35 -19.21
CA LEU A 29 3.30 3.45 -18.60
C LEU A 29 2.54 4.08 -17.43
N GLU A 30 1.22 4.24 -17.56
CA GLU A 30 0.34 4.72 -16.49
C GLU A 30 0.34 3.76 -15.30
N GLN A 31 0.28 2.45 -15.55
CA GLN A 31 0.40 1.44 -14.49
C GLN A 31 1.74 1.53 -13.77
N ARG A 32 2.85 1.64 -14.51
CA ARG A 32 4.19 1.80 -13.92
C ARG A 32 4.31 3.10 -13.13
N LEU A 33 3.82 4.20 -13.67
CA LEU A 33 3.80 5.49 -12.96
C LEU A 33 3.00 5.38 -11.66
N ALA A 34 1.84 4.74 -11.69
CA ALA A 34 1.04 4.52 -10.49
C ALA A 34 1.78 3.68 -9.43
N GLU A 35 2.61 2.70 -9.83
CA GLU A 35 3.47 1.96 -8.90
C GLU A 35 4.56 2.84 -8.28
N TYR A 36 5.19 3.71 -9.08
CA TYR A 36 6.19 4.65 -8.57
C TYR A 36 5.58 5.75 -7.70
N GLU A 37 4.32 6.14 -7.95
CA GLU A 37 3.60 7.15 -7.16
C GLU A 37 3.12 6.63 -5.79
N LYS A 38 3.10 5.31 -5.58
CA LYS A 38 2.77 4.74 -4.26
C LYS A 38 3.84 5.11 -3.24
N ASP A 39 3.40 5.64 -2.10
CA ASP A 39 4.30 5.88 -0.98
C ASP A 39 4.64 4.57 -0.27
N GLY A 40 5.87 4.09 -0.50
CA GLY A 40 6.40 2.88 0.14
C GLY A 40 6.34 2.92 1.66
N SER A 41 6.36 4.10 2.28
CA SER A 41 6.27 4.27 3.75
C SER A 41 4.86 3.94 4.25
N VAL A 42 3.82 4.30 3.49
CA VAL A 42 2.43 3.94 3.80
C VAL A 42 2.25 2.42 3.66
N GLY A 43 2.75 1.82 2.59
CA GLY A 43 2.72 0.37 2.41
C GLY A 43 3.44 -0.37 3.54
N PHE A 44 4.61 0.13 3.95
CA PHE A 44 5.38 -0.42 5.07
C PHE A 44 4.61 -0.37 6.39
N TYR A 45 3.90 0.73 6.68
CA TYR A 45 3.04 0.84 7.87
C TYR A 45 1.99 -0.28 7.91
N TYR A 46 1.25 -0.48 6.82
CA TYR A 46 0.17 -1.48 6.75
C TYR A 46 0.70 -2.92 6.83
N GLU A 47 1.80 -3.23 6.14
CA GLU A 47 2.42 -4.56 6.22
C GLU A 47 2.96 -4.88 7.62
N THR A 48 3.59 -3.91 8.27
CA THR A 48 4.08 -4.09 9.64
C THR A 48 2.91 -4.32 10.60
N ASN A 49 1.80 -3.60 10.42
CA ASN A 49 0.59 -3.81 11.23
C ASN A 49 -0.02 -5.21 11.00
N ARG A 50 -0.04 -5.70 9.75
CA ARG A 50 -0.42 -7.10 9.42
C ARG A 50 0.51 -8.11 10.08
N MET A 51 1.81 -7.86 10.08
CA MET A 51 2.80 -8.73 10.73
C MET A 51 2.55 -8.82 12.24
N LEU A 52 2.30 -7.71 12.92
CA LEU A 52 1.97 -7.69 14.34
C LEU A 52 0.72 -8.51 14.64
N ASN A 53 -0.32 -8.40 13.82
CA ASN A 53 -1.53 -9.22 13.96
C ASN A 53 -1.23 -10.73 13.82
N LYS A 54 -0.34 -11.12 12.89
CA LYS A 54 0.10 -12.52 12.77
C LYS A 54 0.86 -12.99 14.01
N ILE A 55 1.72 -12.15 14.58
CA ILE A 55 2.45 -12.45 15.82
C ILE A 55 1.46 -12.65 16.98
N VAL A 56 0.47 -11.76 17.15
CA VAL A 56 -0.58 -11.90 18.18
C VAL A 56 -1.37 -13.19 18.01
N LYS A 57 -1.74 -13.54 16.77
CA LYS A 57 -2.44 -14.81 16.49
C LYS A 57 -1.57 -16.03 16.82
N ALA A 58 -0.28 -15.99 16.49
CA ALA A 58 0.66 -17.05 16.81
C ALA A 58 0.85 -17.22 18.32
N MET A 59 0.75 -16.15 19.11
CA MET A 59 0.84 -16.19 20.57
C MET A 59 -0.45 -16.73 21.22
N ARG A 60 -1.63 -16.33 20.72
CA ARG A 60 -2.93 -16.82 21.23
C ARG A 60 -3.11 -18.33 21.10
N ASN A 61 -2.48 -18.93 20.10
CA ASN A 61 -2.60 -20.36 19.82
C ASN A 61 -1.64 -21.23 20.65
N ARG A 62 -0.84 -20.64 21.55
CA ARG A 62 0.09 -21.38 22.40
C ARG A 62 -0.48 -21.55 23.80
N ASN A 63 -0.33 -22.74 24.36
CA ASN A 63 -0.66 -23.01 25.75
C ASN A 63 0.44 -22.44 26.66
N MET A 64 0.05 -21.71 27.70
CA MET A 64 1.01 -21.14 28.65
C MET A 64 1.76 -22.23 29.42
N ASP A 65 1.10 -23.34 29.72
CA ASP A 65 1.71 -24.45 30.45
C ASP A 65 2.85 -25.11 29.66
N ASP A 66 2.67 -25.27 28.34
CA ASP A 66 3.68 -25.82 27.43
C ASP A 66 4.87 -24.87 27.25
N MET A 67 4.66 -23.56 27.38
CA MET A 67 5.73 -22.56 27.29
C MET A 67 6.53 -22.47 28.61
N LEU A 68 5.89 -22.68 29.76
CA LEU A 68 6.52 -22.56 31.07
C LEU A 68 7.19 -23.86 31.54
N SER A 69 6.92 -24.99 30.88
CA SER A 69 7.53 -26.29 31.17
C SER A 69 9.06 -26.31 31.00
N GLY A 70 9.64 -25.32 30.32
CA GLY A 70 11.09 -25.14 30.19
C GLY A 70 11.77 -26.12 29.22
N GLU A 71 11.04 -27.09 28.68
CA GLU A 71 11.57 -28.10 27.74
C GLU A 71 11.85 -27.52 26.35
N THR A 72 11.28 -26.37 26.01
CA THR A 72 11.40 -25.78 24.67
C THR A 72 11.93 -24.34 24.71
N LYS A 73 12.77 -23.97 23.73
CA LYS A 73 13.18 -22.57 23.47
C LYS A 73 12.01 -21.69 22.98
N GLU A 74 10.78 -22.21 22.99
CA GLU A 74 9.62 -21.52 22.47
C GLU A 74 9.22 -20.32 23.32
N PHE A 75 9.40 -20.38 24.64
CA PHE A 75 9.17 -19.25 25.53
C PHE A 75 10.11 -18.08 25.21
N GLU A 76 11.42 -18.34 25.12
CA GLU A 76 12.43 -17.34 24.75
C GLU A 76 12.13 -16.71 23.39
N ARG A 77 11.79 -17.52 22.38
CA ARG A 77 11.42 -17.04 21.05
C ARG A 77 10.17 -16.18 21.08
N THR A 78 9.16 -16.54 21.86
CA THR A 78 7.94 -15.73 22.00
C THR A 78 8.23 -14.40 22.69
N ILE A 79 9.03 -14.40 23.77
CA ILE A 79 9.43 -13.17 24.46
C ILE A 79 10.24 -12.26 23.51
N ALA A 80 11.13 -12.82 22.70
CA ALA A 80 11.88 -12.06 21.69
C ALA A 80 10.95 -11.43 20.64
N MET A 81 9.97 -12.19 20.13
CA MET A 81 8.95 -11.67 19.20
C MET A 81 8.12 -10.55 19.84
N MET A 82 7.73 -10.69 21.11
CA MET A 82 7.01 -9.64 21.85
C MET A 82 7.82 -8.36 22.00
N LYS A 83 9.13 -8.48 22.31
CA LYS A 83 10.02 -7.31 22.43
C LYS A 83 10.14 -6.56 21.11
N GLN A 84 10.39 -7.28 20.01
CA GLN A 84 10.45 -6.68 18.67
C GLN A 84 9.10 -6.08 18.26
N ALA A 85 8.00 -6.74 18.61
CA ALA A 85 6.66 -6.22 18.35
C ALA A 85 6.40 -4.89 19.08
N LYS A 86 6.86 -4.75 20.33
CA LYS A 86 6.76 -3.50 21.09
C LYS A 86 7.49 -2.34 20.40
N GLU A 87 8.75 -2.56 20.01
CA GLU A 87 9.55 -1.55 19.29
C GLU A 87 8.89 -1.15 17.96
N ALA A 88 8.30 -2.12 17.25
CA ALA A 88 7.56 -1.86 16.02
C ALA A 88 6.26 -1.07 16.26
N ILE A 89 5.55 -1.30 17.36
CA ILE A 89 4.33 -0.55 17.71
C ILE A 89 4.65 0.93 17.95
N ASP A 90 5.71 1.23 18.71
CA ASP A 90 6.12 2.61 18.97
C ASP A 90 6.51 3.30 17.65
N SER A 91 7.28 2.61 16.80
CA SER A 91 7.63 3.08 15.46
C SER A 91 6.40 3.30 14.56
N LEU A 92 5.37 2.46 14.66
CA LEU A 92 4.12 2.60 13.90
C LEU A 92 3.30 3.81 14.35
N ARG A 93 3.32 4.17 15.63
CA ARG A 93 2.65 5.38 16.12
C ARG A 93 3.29 6.62 15.53
N ASP A 94 4.62 6.69 15.56
CA ASP A 94 5.38 7.77 14.95
C ASP A 94 5.12 7.86 13.43
N LEU A 95 5.13 6.71 12.73
CA LEU A 95 4.83 6.65 11.30
C LEU A 95 3.40 7.12 11.01
N ARG A 96 2.43 6.69 11.81
CA ARG A 96 1.02 7.09 11.65
C ARG A 96 0.85 8.60 11.72
N GLU A 97 1.52 9.25 12.68
CA GLU A 97 1.46 10.70 12.86
C GLU A 97 2.18 11.44 11.73
N ARG A 98 3.39 11.01 11.37
CA ARG A 98 4.19 11.63 10.30
C ARG A 98 3.54 11.50 8.92
N LEU A 99 2.94 10.35 8.65
CA LEU A 99 2.31 10.04 7.38
C LEU A 99 0.82 10.41 7.36
N ASP A 100 0.22 10.87 8.46
CA ASP A 100 -1.20 11.22 8.55
C ASP A 100 -2.09 10.09 8.00
N ILE A 101 -1.94 8.89 8.57
CA ILE A 101 -2.64 7.66 8.16
C ILE A 101 -4.09 7.69 8.68
N SER A 102 -5.04 7.53 7.76
CA SER A 102 -6.49 7.57 8.03
C SER A 102 -7.07 6.23 8.53
N ASN A 103 -6.32 5.14 8.36
CA ASN A 103 -6.74 3.74 8.50
C ASN A 103 -7.61 3.20 7.35
N ASP A 104 -7.75 3.94 6.26
CA ASP A 104 -8.20 3.40 4.98
C ASP A 104 -6.97 3.17 4.10
N GLU A 105 -6.53 1.91 4.01
CA GLU A 105 -5.31 1.54 3.28
C GLU A 105 -5.38 1.94 1.81
N GLN A 106 -6.54 1.80 1.17
CA GLN A 106 -6.68 2.16 -0.24
C GLN A 106 -6.59 3.67 -0.42
N ALA A 107 -7.28 4.44 0.43
CA ALA A 107 -7.20 5.90 0.38
C ALA A 107 -5.79 6.40 0.69
N ASP A 108 -5.12 5.82 1.69
CA ASP A 108 -3.78 6.24 2.11
C ASP A 108 -2.70 5.91 1.06
N LEU A 109 -2.82 4.77 0.38
CA LEU A 109 -1.90 4.36 -0.70
C LEU A 109 -2.10 5.15 -2.00
N GLN A 110 -3.33 5.59 -2.28
CA GLN A 110 -3.67 6.38 -3.47
C GLN A 110 -3.40 7.88 -3.28
N ARG A 111 -3.31 8.35 -2.04
CA ARG A 111 -2.99 9.74 -1.75
C ARG A 111 -1.55 10.03 -2.17
N LYS A 112 -1.35 11.01 -3.05
CA LYS A 112 -0.02 11.56 -3.33
C LYS A 112 0.58 12.04 -2.02
N SER A 113 1.60 11.34 -1.53
CA SER A 113 2.19 11.67 -0.25
C SER A 113 2.80 13.06 -0.28
N LYS A 114 2.90 13.70 0.88
CA LYS A 114 3.57 14.99 1.01
C LYS A 114 5.00 14.95 0.46
N PHE A 115 5.69 13.81 0.61
CA PHE A 115 7.00 13.58 0.02
C PHE A 115 6.97 13.71 -1.52
N MET A 116 6.04 13.04 -2.19
CA MET A 116 5.90 13.13 -3.65
C MET A 116 5.49 14.53 -4.12
N LYS A 117 4.64 15.22 -3.35
CA LYS A 117 4.24 16.60 -3.65
C LYS A 117 5.44 17.55 -3.58
N ASN A 118 6.23 17.48 -2.52
CA ASN A 118 7.42 18.31 -2.35
C ASN A 118 8.48 18.02 -3.43
N LEU A 119 8.67 16.75 -3.80
CA LEU A 119 9.60 16.36 -4.87
C LEU A 119 9.18 16.89 -6.26
N ALA A 120 7.88 17.04 -6.50
CA ALA A 120 7.35 17.62 -7.73
C ALA A 120 7.51 19.15 -7.77
N GLU A 121 7.42 19.82 -6.62
CA GLU A 121 7.64 21.26 -6.50
C GLU A 121 9.13 21.63 -6.71
N ASP A 122 10.06 20.84 -6.17
CA ASP A 122 11.51 21.04 -6.35
C ASP A 122 11.99 20.83 -7.80
N ARG A 123 11.21 20.16 -8.65
CA ARG A 123 11.54 19.93 -10.07
C ARG A 123 11.13 21.07 -11.01
N ASN A 124 10.39 22.06 -10.51
CA ASN A 124 9.93 23.22 -11.30
C ASN A 124 10.87 24.43 -11.22
N TYR A 125 12.14 24.23 -10.85
CA TYR A 125 13.20 25.25 -10.88
C TYR A 125 14.31 24.88 -11.86
#